data_AF-A0A9E4VAH7-F1
#
_entry.id   AF-A0A9E4VAH7-F1
#
_cell.length_a   1.000
_cell.length_b   1.000
_cell.length_c   1.000
_cell.angle_alpha   90.00
_cell.angle_beta   90.00
_cell.angle_gamma   90.00
#
_symmetry.space_group_name_H-M   'P 1'
#
loop_
_entity.id
_entity.type
_entity.pdbx_description
1 polymer ?
#
loop_
_entity_poly.entity_id
_entity_poly.type
_entity_poly.pdbx_seq_one_letter_code
_entity_poly.pdbx_strand_id
1 'polypeptide(L)' 'MAQAPRGGTELVHVGFGNFLAVNKVLAIVTPSSAPIQRMIREGKKAKNIIDITSGRRTKAAVFV' A
#
# COMPACT_ATOMS: atom_id res chain seq x y z
N MET A 1 -26.66 0.59 20.27
CA MET A 1 -26.23 1.59 19.27
C MET A 1 -25.11 0.99 18.44
N ALA A 2 -25.45 0.14 17.47
CA ALA A 2 -24.49 -0.37 16.49
C ALA A 2 -24.43 0.66 15.36
N GLN A 3 -23.31 1.35 15.20
CA GLN A 3 -23.12 2.22 14.05
C GLN A 3 -23.04 1.32 12.81
N ALA A 4 -23.93 1.53 11.85
CA ALA A 4 -23.90 0.87 10.56
C ALA A 4 -22.50 1.05 9.92
N PRO A 5 -21.96 0.08 9.17
CA PRO A 5 -20.73 0.31 8.42
C PRO A 5 -21.00 1.47 7.47
N ARG A 6 -20.34 2.61 7.69
CA ARG A 6 -20.41 3.74 6.76
C ARG A 6 -19.94 3.20 5.41
N GLY A 7 -20.86 3.03 4.46
CA GLY A 7 -20.59 2.45 3.14
C GLY A 7 -19.69 3.31 2.23
N GLY A 8 -18.86 4.18 2.81
CA GLY A 8 -17.89 5.02 2.11
C GLY A 8 -16.51 4.37 2.14
N THR A 9 -15.76 4.56 1.05
CA THR A 9 -14.34 4.21 1.04
C THR A 9 -13.58 5.19 1.94
N GLU A 10 -12.86 4.68 2.93
CA GLU A 10 -12.04 5.51 3.81
C GLU A 10 -10.68 5.73 3.15
N LEU A 11 -10.39 6.99 2.79
CA LEU A 11 -9.17 7.36 2.06
C LEU A 11 -8.14 7.99 3.00
N VAL A 12 -6.91 7.49 2.95
CA VAL A 12 -5.76 8.03 3.69
C VAL A 12 -4.74 8.58 2.70
N HIS A 13 -4.32 9.84 2.87
CA HIS A 13 -3.28 10.43 2.05
C HIS A 13 -1.90 9.83 2.41
N VAL A 14 -1.23 9.22 1.44
CA VAL A 14 0.06 8.53 1.62
C VAL A 14 1.24 9.28 0.98
N GLY A 15 0.99 10.51 0.49
CA GLY A 15 2.00 11.41 -0.05
C GLY A 15 1.89 11.64 -1.55
N PHE A 16 2.37 12.79 -2.02
CA PHE A 16 2.40 13.17 -3.44
C PHE A 16 1.04 13.11 -4.15
N GLY A 17 -0.04 13.45 -3.44
CA GLY A 17 -1.40 13.38 -3.99
C GLY A 17 -1.94 11.94 -4.13
N ASN A 18 -1.25 10.93 -3.60
CA ASN A 18 -1.72 9.56 -3.58
C ASN A 18 -2.60 9.31 -2.35
N PHE A 19 -3.68 8.55 -2.56
CA PHE A 19 -4.62 8.14 -1.52
C PHE A 19 -4.77 6.63 -1.52
N LEU A 20 -4.91 6.07 -0.31
CA LEU A 20 -5.11 4.64 -0.09
C LEU A 20 -6.48 4.40 0.53
N ALA A 21 -7.27 3.52 -0.07
CA ALA A 21 -8.50 3.01 0.52
C ALA A 21 -8.16 2.08 1.70
N VAL A 22 -8.05 2.62 2.91
CA VAL A 22 -7.53 1.88 4.07
C VAL A 22 -8.41 0.67 4.42
N ASN A 23 -9.71 0.76 4.16
CA ASN A 23 -10.67 -0.32 4.33
C ASN A 23 -10.48 -1.49 3.34
N LYS A 24 -9.57 -1.38 2.36
CA LYS A 24 -9.18 -2.45 1.42
C LYS A 24 -7.76 -2.97 1.64
N VAL A 25 -7.05 -2.49 2.66
CA VAL A 25 -5.66 -2.89 2.93
C VAL A 25 -5.64 -4.16 3.76
N LEU A 26 -4.96 -5.19 3.28
CA LEU A 26 -4.74 -6.46 3.99
C LEU A 26 -3.56 -6.35 4.96
N ALA A 27 -2.46 -5.72 4.53
CA ALA A 27 -1.26 -5.57 5.35
C ALA A 27 -0.41 -4.36 4.94
N ILE A 28 0.28 -3.78 5.93
CA ILE A 28 1.34 -2.78 5.73
C ILE A 28 2.60 -3.33 6.37
N VAL A 29 3.67 -3.48 5.59
CA VAL A 29 4.92 -4.09 6.08
C VAL A 29 6.13 -3.23 5.75
N THR A 30 7.19 -3.40 6.54
CA THR A 30 8.46 -2.72 6.34
C THR A 30 9.19 -3.31 5.12
N PRO A 31 9.68 -2.48 4.17
CA PRO A 31 10.30 -2.94 2.93
C PRO A 31 11.77 -3.38 3.10
N SER A 32 12.29 -3.43 4.32
CA SER A 32 13.71 -3.72 4.61
C SER A 32 14.05 -5.21 4.60
N SER A 33 13.08 -6.11 4.77
CA SER A 33 13.36 -7.54 4.85
C SER A 33 13.65 -8.14 3.46
N ALA A 34 14.57 -9.10 3.40
CA ALA A 34 14.94 -9.76 2.14
C ALA A 34 13.75 -10.36 1.37
N PRO A 35 12.76 -11.02 2.01
CA PRO A 35 11.57 -11.52 1.32
C PRO A 35 10.71 -10.42 0.71
N ILE A 36 10.51 -9.30 1.42
CA ILE A 36 9.71 -8.18 0.91
C ILE A 36 10.43 -7.50 -0.25
N GLN A 37 11.74 -7.27 -0.14
CA GLN A 37 12.52 -6.72 -1.25
C GLN A 37 12.47 -7.63 -2.49
N ARG A 38 12.49 -8.96 -2.28
CA ARG A 38 12.35 -9.93 -3.36
C ARG A 38 10.97 -9.82 -4.03
N MET A 39 9.89 -9.82 -3.23
CA MET A 39 8.53 -9.62 -3.73
C MET A 39 8.38 -8.30 -4.50
N ILE A 40 8.95 -7.20 -4.00
CA ILE A 40 8.92 -5.92 -4.71
C ILE A 40 9.61 -6.01 -6.07
N ARG A 41 10.78 -6.66 -6.15
CA ARG A 41 11.50 -6.82 -7.43
C ARG A 41 10.76 -7.72 -8.41
N GLU A 42 10.25 -8.86 -7.94
CA GLU A 42 9.48 -9.80 -8.76
C GLU A 42 8.19 -9.16 -9.24
N GLY A 43 7.50 -8.43 -8.38
CA GLY A 43 6.27 -7.76 -8.73
C GLY A 43 6.43 -6.62 -9.74
N LYS A 44 7.53 -5.86 -9.65
CA LYS A 44 7.90 -4.88 -10.67
C LYS A 44 8.10 -5.53 -12.04
N LYS A 45 8.72 -6.72 -12.10
CA LYS A 45 8.88 -7.48 -13.35
C LYS A 45 7.54 -8.00 -13.87
N ALA A 46 6.67 -8.48 -12.98
CA ALA A 46 5.35 -9.00 -13.30
C ALA A 46 4.30 -7.91 -13.58
N LYS A 47 4.66 -6.62 -13.48
CA LYS A 47 3.74 -5.47 -13.59
C LYS A 47 2.54 -5.55 -12.64
N ASN A 48 2.70 -6.16 -11.46
CA ASN A 48 1.65 -6.29 -10.44
C ASN A 48 1.86 -5.34 -9.23
N ILE A 49 2.77 -4.38 -9.34
CA ILE A 49 3.06 -3.38 -8.32
C ILE A 49 2.73 -1.99 -8.84
N ILE A 50 2.08 -1.21 -8.00
CA ILE A 50 1.91 0.24 -8.17
C ILE A 50 3.00 0.92 -7.33
N ASP A 51 4.01 1.48 -7.99
CA ASP A 51 5.09 2.22 -7.31
C ASP A 51 4.70 3.69 -7.15
N ILE A 52 4.37 4.07 -5.90
CA ILE A 52 4.00 5.45 -5.53
C ILE A 52 5.12 6.19 -4.77
N THR A 53 6.36 5.67 -4.81
CA THR A 53 7.48 6.24 -4.02
C THR A 53 7.95 7.61 -4.53
N SER A 54 7.65 7.97 -5.79
CA SER A 54 8.00 9.25 -6.41
C SER A 54 9.49 9.61 -6.25
N GLY A 55 10.37 8.63 -6.47
CA GLY A 55 11.83 8.78 -6.37
C GLY A 55 12.39 8.84 -4.94
N ARG A 56 11.54 8.71 -3.91
CA ARG A 56 11.99 8.62 -2.51
C ARG A 56 12.23 7.17 -2.08
N ARG A 57 12.91 7.01 -0.95
CA ARG A 57 13.09 5.69 -0.31
C ARG A 57 11.72 5.06 0.01
N THR A 58 11.52 3.80 -0.36
CA THR A 58 10.34 3.02 0.01
C THR A 58 10.22 2.96 1.54
N LYS A 59 9.12 3.46 2.08
CA LYS A 59 8.84 3.43 3.53
C LYS A 59 7.98 2.25 3.96
N ALA A 60 7.09 1.80 3.07
CA ALA A 60 6.18 0.69 3.32
C ALA A 60 5.90 -0.06 2.02
N ALA A 61 5.60 -1.35 2.14
CA ALA A 61 4.90 -2.12 1.12
C ALA A 61 3.49 -2.38 1.63
N VAL A 62 2.50 -2.11 0.77
CA VAL A 62 1.08 -2.24 1.09
C VAL A 62 0.50 -3.39 0.27
N PHE A 63 -0.18 -4.31 0.94
CA PHE A 63 -0.90 -5.42 0.33
C PHE A 63 -2.38 -5.10 0.36
N VAL A 64 -3.02 -5.15 -0.81
CA VAL A 64 -4.45 -4.91 -1.04
C VAL A 64 -5.10 -6.13 -1.67
#